data_AF-D3S1Y5-F1
#
_entry.id   AF-D3S1Y5-F1
#
_cell.length_a   1.000
_cell.length_b   1.000
_cell.length_c   1.000
_cell.angle_alpha   90.00
_cell.angle_beta   90.00
_cell.angle_gamma   90.00
#
_symmetry.space_group_name_H-M   'P 1'
#
loop_
_entity.id
_entity.type
_entity.pdbx_description
1 polymer ?
#
loop_
_entity_poly.entity_id
_entity_poly.type
_entity_poly.pdbx_seq_one_letter_code
_entity_poly.pdbx_strand_id
1 'polypeptide(L)'
;MKFTNHIRERMLEYNISEQEVLEAIKEPDSLYLDVLTGRFVAVKKTGSKAIVAVFEKNDETTLITVFPTSKINKVVESRIRSGRWIEI
;
A
#
# COMPACT_ATOMS: atom_id res chain seq x y z
N MET A 1 7.38 2.06 -13.16
CA MET A 1 7.14 1.56 -11.79
C MET A 1 8.24 0.57 -11.48
N LYS A 2 8.86 0.69 -10.31
CA LYS A 2 10.00 -0.11 -9.92
C LYS A 2 9.64 -1.07 -8.79
N PHE A 3 9.94 -2.34 -9.02
CA PHE A 3 9.91 -3.40 -8.02
C PHE A 3 11.33 -3.87 -7.75
N THR A 4 11.71 -4.02 -6.48
CA THR A 4 12.96 -4.69 -6.11
C THR A 4 12.72 -6.21 -6.00
N ASN A 5 13.79 -7.03 -5.92
CA ASN A 5 13.64 -8.48 -5.75
C ASN A 5 12.86 -8.83 -4.49
N HIS A 6 13.13 -8.14 -3.38
CA HIS A 6 12.37 -8.27 -2.13
C HIS A 6 10.86 -8.09 -2.35
N ILE A 7 10.47 -7.15 -3.20
CA ILE A 7 9.06 -6.85 -3.46
C ILE A 7 8.41 -7.91 -4.33
N ARG A 8 9.13 -8.40 -5.34
CA ARG A 8 8.66 -9.53 -6.15
C ARG A 8 8.45 -10.78 -5.30
N GLU A 9 9.35 -11.05 -4.35
CA GLU A 9 9.20 -12.13 -3.38
C GLU A 9 7.95 -11.95 -2.52
N ARG A 10 7.69 -10.76 -1.98
CA ARG A 10 6.45 -10.50 -1.18
C ARG A 10 5.18 -10.64 -2.02
N MET A 11 5.21 -10.17 -3.26
CA MET A 11 4.08 -10.30 -4.18
C MET A 11 3.78 -11.76 -4.47
N LEU A 12 4.81 -12.58 -4.68
CA LEU A 12 4.66 -14.02 -4.82
C LEU A 12 4.14 -14.68 -3.53
N GLU A 13 4.69 -14.32 -2.36
CA GLU A 13 4.27 -14.82 -1.04
C GLU A 13 2.78 -14.59 -0.79
N TYR A 14 2.28 -13.42 -1.17
CA TYR A 14 0.88 -13.03 -0.98
C TYR A 14 -0.03 -13.29 -2.18
N ASN A 15 0.50 -13.88 -3.25
CA ASN A 15 -0.20 -14.09 -4.52
C ASN A 15 -0.86 -12.80 -5.04
N ILE A 16 -0.12 -11.69 -5.00
CA ILE A 16 -0.52 -10.37 -5.49
C ILE A 16 0.15 -10.15 -6.85
N SER A 17 -0.67 -9.91 -7.87
CA SER A 17 -0.20 -9.59 -9.22
C SER A 17 0.29 -8.15 -9.36
N GLU A 18 1.15 -7.88 -10.35
CA GLU A 18 1.55 -6.51 -10.67
C GLU A 18 0.35 -5.61 -11.02
N GLN A 19 -0.67 -6.18 -11.67
CA GLN A 19 -1.89 -5.48 -12.02
C GLN A 19 -2.66 -5.01 -10.78
N GLU A 20 -2.81 -5.87 -9.77
CA GLU A 20 -3.46 -5.49 -8.51
C GLU A 20 -2.71 -4.38 -7.77
N VAL A 21 -1.38 -4.37 -7.81
CA VAL A 21 -0.59 -3.27 -7.24
C VAL A 21 -0.79 -1.99 -8.04
N LEU A 22 -0.77 -2.07 -9.38
CA LEU A 22 -0.99 -0.92 -10.25
C LEU A 22 -2.37 -0.30 -10.01
N GLU A 23 -3.40 -1.13 -9.90
CA GLU A 23 -4.77 -0.69 -9.57
C GLU A 23 -4.82 -0.05 -8.19
N ALA A 24 -4.19 -0.66 -7.18
CA ALA A 24 -4.15 -0.10 -5.85
C ALA A 24 -3.50 1.29 -5.82
N ILE A 25 -2.42 1.49 -6.58
CA ILE A 25 -1.71 2.79 -6.63
C ILE A 25 -2.45 3.83 -7.48
N LYS A 26 -3.04 3.43 -8.62
CA LYS A 26 -3.68 4.36 -9.57
C LYS A 26 -5.08 4.77 -9.14
N GLU A 27 -5.85 3.84 -8.59
CA GLU A 27 -7.25 4.03 -8.22
C GLU A 27 -7.51 3.51 -6.79
N PRO A 28 -6.78 4.03 -5.78
CA PRO A 28 -6.98 3.61 -4.39
C PRO A 28 -8.39 3.97 -3.91
N ASP A 29 -8.96 3.16 -3.02
CA ASP A 29 -10.17 3.57 -2.29
C ASP A 29 -9.85 4.52 -1.14
N SER A 30 -8.60 4.53 -0.68
CA SER A 30 -8.08 5.50 0.27
C SER A 30 -6.58 5.68 0.07
N LEU A 31 -6.11 6.93 0.16
CA LEU A 31 -4.72 7.30 0.01
C LEU A 31 -4.25 8.07 1.24
N TYR A 32 -3.06 7.74 1.74
CA TYR A 32 -2.49 8.36 2.93
C TYR A 32 -1.03 8.75 2.71
N LEU A 33 -0.56 9.69 3.52
CA LEU A 33 0.86 10.02 3.72
C LEU A 33 1.31 9.50 5.08
N ASP A 34 2.31 8.62 5.11
CA ASP A 34 2.99 8.21 6.35
C ASP A 34 4.01 9.29 6.75
N VAL A 35 3.61 10.15 7.69
CA VAL A 35 4.39 11.33 8.10
C VAL A 35 5.76 11.00 8.68
N LEU A 36 5.97 9.77 9.17
CA LEU A 36 7.26 9.34 9.70
C LEU A 36 8.28 9.08 8.58
N THR A 37 7.81 8.61 7.43
CA THR A 37 8.67 8.16 6.33
C THR A 37 8.55 9.02 5.07
N GLY A 38 7.54 9.88 4.99
CA GLY A 38 7.22 10.66 3.78
C GLY A 38 6.65 9.82 2.64
N ARG A 39 6.24 8.57 2.91
CA ARG A 39 5.78 7.61 1.89
C ARG A 39 4.27 7.66 1.72
N PHE A 40 3.82 7.40 0.50
CA PHE A 40 2.42 7.22 0.21
C PHE A 40 1.97 5.81 0.59
N VAL A 41 0.73 5.70 1.05
CA VAL A 41 0.08 4.44 1.36
C VAL A 41 -1.25 4.40 0.63
N ALA A 42 -1.34 3.57 -0.38
CA ALA A 42 -2.57 3.27 -1.08
C ALA A 42 -3.25 2.06 -0.45
N VAL A 43 -4.56 2.16 -0.25
CA VAL A 43 -5.41 1.06 0.22
C VAL A 43 -6.50 0.80 -0.82
N LYS A 44 -6.55 -0.42 -1.33
CA LYS A 44 -7.57 -0.89 -2.26
C LYS A 44 -8.31 -2.08 -1.68
N LYS A 45 -9.62 -1.97 -1.52
CA LYS A 45 -10.50 -3.03 -1.04
C LYS A 45 -10.76 -4.02 -2.19
N THR A 46 -10.54 -5.29 -1.90
CA THR A 46 -10.77 -6.42 -2.81
C THR A 46 -11.67 -7.43 -2.10
N GLY A 47 -12.98 -7.23 -2.24
CA GLY A 47 -14.00 -8.02 -1.53
C GLY A 47 -13.90 -7.86 -0.01
N SER A 48 -13.58 -8.93 0.71
CA SER A 48 -13.43 -8.95 2.18
C SER A 48 -12.01 -8.63 2.67
N LYS A 49 -11.09 -8.34 1.75
CA LYS A 49 -9.70 -7.97 2.04
C LYS A 49 -9.42 -6.57 1.50
N ALA A 50 -8.25 -6.04 1.86
CA ALA A 50 -7.65 -4.92 1.15
C ALA A 50 -6.19 -5.21 0.86
N ILE A 51 -5.72 -4.67 -0.25
CA ILE A 51 -4.31 -4.56 -0.60
C ILE A 51 -3.82 -3.21 -0.08
N VAL A 52 -2.75 -3.25 0.71
CA VAL A 52 -2.04 -2.06 1.18
C VAL A 52 -0.72 -1.99 0.44
N ALA A 53 -0.54 -0.94 -0.35
CA ALA A 53 0.69 -0.66 -1.09
C ALA A 53 1.36 0.59 -0.54
N VAL A 54 2.58 0.45 -0.05
CA VAL A 54 3.42 1.58 0.40
C VAL A 54 4.40 1.91 -0.70
N PHE A 55 4.40 3.15 -1.18
CA PHE A 55 5.22 3.55 -2.33
C PHE A 55 5.78 4.96 -2.16
N GLU A 56 6.85 5.23 -2.88
CA GLU A 56 7.42 6.57 -3.05
C GLU A 56 7.18 7.04 -4.49
N LYS A 57 6.91 8.34 -4.65
CA LYS A 57 6.70 8.97 -5.95
C LYS A 57 7.76 10.06 -6.14
N ASN A 58 8.91 9.65 -6.68
CA ASN A 58 9.99 10.53 -7.13
C ASN A 58 9.89 10.63 -8.67
N ASP A 59 11.02 10.55 -9.40
CA ASP A 59 11.04 10.48 -10.87
C ASP A 59 10.29 9.26 -11.41
N GLU A 60 10.33 8.14 -10.67
CA GLU A 60 9.51 6.96 -10.91
C GLU A 60 8.82 6.49 -9.62
N THR A 61 7.64 5.87 -9.77
CA THR A 61 6.96 5.22 -8.65
C THR A 61 7.71 3.95 -8.24
N THR A 62 8.19 3.91 -6.99
CA THR A 62 8.89 2.76 -6.42
C THR A 62 8.04 2.13 -5.33
N LEU A 63 7.74 0.83 -5.46
CA LEU A 63 7.01 0.08 -4.44
C LEU A 63 7.96 -0.31 -3.31
N ILE A 64 7.63 0.09 -2.08
CA ILE A 64 8.43 -0.14 -0.88
C ILE A 64 7.96 -1.39 -0.13
N THR A 65 6.65 -1.64 -0.09
CA THR A 65 6.09 -2.91 0.38
C THR A 65 4.65 -3.05 -0.07
N VAL A 66 4.17 -4.29 -0.15
CA VAL A 66 2.76 -4.60 -0.41
C VAL A 66 2.35 -5.80 0.42
N PHE A 67 1.13 -5.77 0.96
CA PHE A 67 0.57 -6.88 1.70
C PHE A 67 -0.96 -6.83 1.68
N PRO A 68 -1.64 -7.99 1.74
CA PRO A 68 -3.07 -8.05 1.93
C PRO A 68 -3.42 -7.96 3.43
N THR A 69 -4.58 -7.41 3.75
CA THR A 69 -5.13 -7.44 5.11
C THR A 69 -6.63 -7.64 5.07
N SER A 70 -7.14 -8.56 5.89
CA SER A 70 -8.57 -8.66 6.21
C SER A 70 -8.96 -7.79 7.42
N LYS A 71 -7.98 -7.16 8.07
CA LYS A 71 -8.14 -6.37 9.30
C LYS A 71 -7.80 -4.91 9.01
N ILE A 72 -8.48 -4.31 8.02
CA ILE A 72 -8.33 -2.90 7.66
C ILE A 72 -8.42 -2.04 8.93
N ASN A 73 -9.43 -2.28 9.75
CA ASN A 73 -9.66 -1.53 10.98
C ASN A 73 -8.47 -1.62 11.96
N LYS A 74 -7.79 -2.76 12.04
CA LYS A 74 -6.68 -2.90 13.00
C LYS A 74 -5.38 -2.25 12.52
N VAL A 75 -5.05 -2.40 11.23
CA VAL A 75 -3.76 -1.92 10.68
C VAL A 75 -3.87 -0.47 10.25
N VAL A 76 -4.91 -0.12 9.50
CA VAL A 76 -5.10 1.20 8.92
C VAL A 76 -5.60 2.17 10.00
N GLU A 77 -6.70 1.88 10.70
CA GLU A 77 -7.24 2.84 11.69
C GLU A 77 -6.29 3.07 12.87
N SER A 78 -5.49 2.08 13.26
CA SER A 78 -4.47 2.27 14.30
C SER A 78 -3.43 3.32 13.91
N ARG A 79 -3.01 3.32 12.64
CA ARG A 79 -2.02 4.27 12.08
C ARG A 79 -2.64 5.65 11.83
N ILE A 80 -3.90 5.70 11.42
CA ILE A 80 -4.66 6.94 11.31
C ILE A 80 -4.86 7.57 12.70
N ARG A 81 -5.36 6.80 13.68
CA ARG A 81 -5.64 7.29 15.04
C ARG A 81 -4.39 7.77 15.76
N SER A 82 -3.23 7.18 15.50
CA SER A 82 -1.95 7.67 16.05
C SER A 82 -1.44 8.93 15.36
N GLY A 83 -2.15 9.48 14.37
CA GLY A 83 -1.71 10.60 13.54
C GLY A 83 -0.54 10.27 12.61
N ARG A 84 -0.19 8.98 12.47
CA ARG A 84 0.97 8.58 11.66
C ARG A 84 0.63 8.58 10.18
N TRP A 85 -0.59 8.18 9.82
CA TRP A 85 -1.09 8.25 8.45
C TRP A 85 -2.13 9.34 8.36
N ILE A 86 -1.87 10.34 7.51
CA ILE A 86 -2.79 11.44 7.22
C ILE A 86 -3.42 11.15 5.86
N GLU A 87 -4.74 11.17 5.78
CA GLU A 87 -5.49 11.00 4.52
C GLU A 87 -5.29 12.21 3.60
N ILE A 88 -5.12 11.94 2.29
CA ILE A 88 -4.84 12.97 1.26
C ILE A 88 -5.70 12.80 0.01
#